data_AF-A0AA46CBB6-F1
#
_entry.id   AF-A0AA46CBB6-F1
#
_cell.length_a   1.000
_cell.length_b   1.000
_cell.length_c   1.000
_cell.angle_alpha   90.00
_cell.angle_beta   90.00
_cell.angle_gamma   90.00
#
_symmetry.space_group_name_H-M   'P 1'
#
loop_
_entity.id
_entity.type
_entity.pdbx_description
1 polymer ?
#
loop_
_entity_poly.entity_id
_entity_poly.type
_entity_poly.pdbx_seq_one_letter_code
_entity_poly.pdbx_strand_id
1 'polypeptide(L)'
;MAIKPALAVPTPAAAPERCASLGPYAARADADAALARLRGQATRTRVREDKDAGVSTFRVMLPNVGDRAAAQALVKRIAAAGMGDYYVIAQGENNTIALGQYQSRERAERRQASLVGAGFPAQLLPSGTGQSRWWIDVRSTAGIGTLQGTAGAARQRSLDCAALR
;
A
#
# COMPACT_ATOMS: atom_id res chain seq x y z
N MET A 1 54.91 31.92 28.29
CA MET A 1 54.51 30.67 27.60
C MET A 1 53.14 30.88 26.98
N ALA A 2 53.07 31.02 25.66
CA ALA A 2 51.81 31.14 24.93
C ALA A 2 51.36 29.74 24.50
N ILE A 3 50.18 29.31 24.96
CA ILE A 3 49.57 28.04 24.59
C ILE A 3 48.84 28.29 23.27
N LYS A 4 49.36 27.72 22.17
CA LYS A 4 48.68 27.70 20.87
C LYS A 4 47.41 26.84 21.00
N PRO A 5 46.22 27.32 20.61
CA PRO A 5 45.05 26.46 20.53
C PRO A 5 45.27 25.47 19.39
N ALA A 6 45.20 24.17 19.69
CA ALA A 6 45.13 23.14 18.68
C ALA A 6 43.80 23.28 17.93
N LEU A 7 43.87 23.50 16.63
CA LEU A 7 42.71 23.53 15.74
C LEU A 7 42.02 22.18 15.80
N ALA A 8 40.77 22.16 16.28
CA ALA A 8 39.93 20.98 16.25
C ALA A 8 39.69 20.56 14.79
N VAL A 9 40.05 19.32 14.45
CA VAL A 9 39.78 18.74 13.14
C VAL A 9 38.26 18.57 13.02
N PRO A 10 37.59 19.13 12.00
CA PRO A 10 36.18 18.89 11.81
C PRO A 10 35.96 17.40 11.56
N THR A 11 35.18 16.76 12.44
CA THR A 11 34.69 15.39 12.23
C THR A 11 33.99 15.35 10.87
N PRO A 12 34.32 14.41 9.97
CA PRO A 12 33.62 14.31 8.70
C PRO A 12 32.12 14.19 8.95
N ALA A 13 31.34 15.18 8.51
CA ALA A 13 29.90 15.11 8.57
C ALA A 13 29.49 13.81 7.85
N ALA A 14 28.84 12.90 8.58
CA ALA A 14 28.35 11.66 8.01
C ALA A 14 27.53 12.01 6.76
N ALA A 15 27.86 11.39 5.63
CA ALA A 15 27.14 11.62 4.38
C ALA A 15 25.63 11.48 4.64
N PRO A 16 24.79 12.40 4.13
CA PRO A 16 23.38 12.39 4.46
C PRO A 16 22.77 11.05 4.06
N GLU A 17 22.20 10.34 5.05
CA GLU A 17 21.48 9.11 4.79
C GLU A 17 20.28 9.42 3.89
N ARG A 18 20.20 8.73 2.76
CA ARG A 18 19.10 8.84 1.80
C ARG A 18 18.22 7.61 1.92
N CYS A 19 16.92 7.84 1.93
CA CYS A 19 15.94 6.77 1.95
C CYS A 19 15.05 6.81 0.71
N ALA A 20 14.78 5.63 0.16
CA ALA A 20 13.98 5.51 -1.05
C ALA A 20 13.29 4.16 -1.14
N SER A 21 12.14 4.13 -1.81
CA SER A 21 11.51 2.92 -2.32
C SER A 21 11.97 2.68 -3.75
N LEU A 22 12.46 1.48 -4.03
CA LEU A 22 12.89 1.01 -5.34
C LEU A 22 11.90 -0.08 -5.81
N GLY A 23 11.34 0.04 -7.00
CA GLY A 23 10.36 -0.91 -7.53
C GLY A 23 9.69 -0.34 -8.79
N PRO A 24 8.44 -0.71 -9.10
CA PRO A 24 7.72 -1.90 -8.65
C PRO A 24 8.25 -3.18 -9.29
N TYR A 25 8.41 -4.26 -8.51
CA TYR A 25 8.68 -5.61 -9.00
C TYR A 25 7.38 -6.41 -9.13
N ALA A 26 7.30 -7.28 -10.13
CA ALA A 26 6.11 -8.09 -10.39
C ALA A 26 5.95 -9.25 -9.39
N ALA A 27 7.05 -9.92 -9.04
CA ALA A 27 7.06 -10.99 -8.05
C ALA A 27 7.95 -10.65 -6.85
N ARG A 28 7.66 -11.31 -5.71
CA ARG A 28 8.50 -11.21 -4.52
C ARG A 28 9.94 -11.65 -4.79
N ALA A 29 10.10 -12.74 -5.54
CA ALA A 29 11.40 -13.28 -5.90
C ALA A 29 12.27 -12.26 -6.65
N ASP A 30 11.68 -11.44 -7.52
CA ASP A 30 12.40 -10.37 -8.23
C ASP A 30 12.89 -9.28 -7.27
N ALA A 31 12.04 -8.91 -6.30
CA ALA A 31 12.41 -7.94 -5.27
C ALA A 31 13.51 -8.50 -4.35
N ASP A 32 13.44 -9.77 -3.96
CA ASP A 32 14.48 -10.42 -3.15
C ASP A 32 15.81 -10.53 -3.92
N ALA A 33 15.76 -10.82 -5.22
CA ALA A 33 16.95 -10.84 -6.09
C ALA A 33 17.57 -9.45 -6.26
N ALA A 34 16.76 -8.42 -6.46
CA ALA A 34 17.23 -7.03 -6.51
C ALA A 34 17.80 -6.58 -5.17
N LEU A 35 17.18 -6.98 -4.05
CA LEU A 35 17.70 -6.74 -2.72
C LEU A 35 19.09 -7.37 -2.53
N ALA A 36 19.30 -8.59 -3.05
CA ALA A 36 20.59 -9.25 -2.98
C ALA A 36 21.70 -8.46 -3.69
N ARG A 37 21.37 -7.75 -4.79
CA ARG A 37 22.31 -6.88 -5.53
C ARG A 37 22.66 -5.60 -4.76
N LEU A 38 21.76 -5.13 -3.91
CA LEU A 38 21.93 -3.93 -3.06
C LEU A 38 22.72 -4.19 -1.77
N ARG A 39 23.11 -5.46 -1.52
CA ARG A 39 23.90 -5.82 -0.32
C ARG A 39 25.22 -5.06 -0.32
N GLY A 40 25.56 -4.49 0.84
CA GLY A 40 26.78 -3.68 1.02
C GLY A 40 26.66 -2.23 0.56
N GLN A 41 25.60 -1.87 -0.17
CA GLN A 41 25.33 -0.48 -0.56
C GLN A 41 24.29 0.19 0.33
N ALA A 42 23.37 -0.58 0.93
CA ALA A 42 22.35 -0.07 1.83
C ALA A 42 22.61 -0.52 3.27
N THR A 43 22.51 0.41 4.21
CA THR A 43 22.63 0.16 5.66
C THR A 43 21.36 -0.52 6.20
N ARG A 44 20.21 -0.28 5.57
CA ARG A 44 18.95 -0.93 5.92
C ARG A 44 18.08 -1.14 4.71
N THR A 45 17.40 -2.27 4.68
CA THR A 45 16.52 -2.63 3.57
C THR A 45 15.27 -3.33 4.10
N ARG A 46 14.16 -3.14 3.40
CA ARG A 46 12.88 -3.80 3.71
C ARG A 46 12.11 -4.03 2.42
N VAL A 47 11.75 -5.28 2.17
CA VAL A 47 10.82 -5.62 1.09
C VAL A 47 9.39 -5.41 1.59
N ARG A 48 8.60 -4.67 0.81
CA ARG A 48 7.20 -4.38 1.09
C ARG A 48 6.35 -4.76 -0.11
N GLU A 49 5.27 -5.49 0.16
CA GLU A 49 4.18 -5.66 -0.80
C GLU A 49 3.30 -4.41 -0.79
N ASP A 50 3.20 -3.75 -1.93
CA ASP A 50 2.18 -2.75 -2.19
C ASP A 50 0.97 -3.45 -2.82
N LYS A 51 0.05 -3.87 -1.94
CA LYS A 51 -1.19 -4.57 -2.29
C LYS A 51 -2.17 -3.67 -3.06
N ASP A 52 -1.96 -2.36 -3.01
CA ASP A 52 -2.75 -1.39 -3.75
C ASP A 52 -2.11 -0.99 -5.08
N ALA A 53 -0.92 -1.51 -5.39
CA ALA A 53 -0.22 -1.13 -6.61
C ALA A 53 -0.99 -1.58 -7.86
N GLY A 54 -1.56 -0.61 -8.56
CA GLY A 54 -2.39 -0.84 -9.74
C GLY A 54 -3.84 -1.20 -9.43
N VAL A 55 -4.27 -1.02 -8.18
CA VAL A 55 -5.69 -0.89 -7.85
C VAL A 55 -6.18 0.43 -8.43
N SER A 56 -7.06 0.36 -9.43
CA SER A 56 -7.64 1.55 -10.06
C SER A 56 -8.89 2.03 -9.32
N THR A 57 -9.57 1.14 -8.60
CA THR A 57 -10.82 1.41 -7.87
C THR A 57 -10.95 0.50 -6.65
N PHE A 58 -11.74 0.88 -5.66
CA PHE A 58 -12.07 0.10 -4.47
C PHE A 58 -13.57 -0.12 -4.46
N ARG A 59 -14.03 -1.35 -4.37
CA ARG A 59 -15.45 -1.70 -4.31
C ARG A 59 -15.82 -2.04 -2.88
N VAL A 60 -16.95 -1.54 -2.42
CA VAL A 60 -17.52 -1.93 -1.13
C VAL A 60 -18.68 -2.87 -1.42
N MET A 61 -18.63 -4.09 -0.88
CA MET A 61 -19.60 -5.15 -1.20
C MET A 61 -19.92 -5.98 0.03
N LEU A 62 -21.12 -6.55 0.10
CA LEU A 62 -21.49 -7.58 1.06
C LEU A 62 -21.55 -8.91 0.28
N PRO A 63 -20.50 -9.74 0.35
CA PRO A 63 -20.54 -11.05 -0.28
C PRO A 63 -21.38 -12.02 0.56
N ASN A 64 -21.86 -13.08 -0.09
CA ASN A 64 -22.53 -14.22 0.55
C ASN A 64 -23.72 -13.80 1.44
N VAL A 65 -24.60 -12.94 0.94
CA VAL A 65 -25.81 -12.52 1.69
C VAL A 65 -26.90 -13.59 1.74
N GLY A 66 -26.58 -14.82 1.31
CA GLY A 66 -27.48 -15.96 1.24
C GLY A 66 -28.39 -15.93 0.02
N ASP A 67 -29.58 -16.50 0.19
CA ASP A 67 -30.60 -16.60 -0.85
C ASP A 67 -31.21 -15.24 -1.23
N ARG A 68 -32.09 -15.27 -2.24
CA ARG A 68 -32.73 -14.05 -2.76
C ARG A 68 -33.60 -13.35 -1.71
N ALA A 69 -34.22 -14.09 -0.78
CA ALA A 69 -35.07 -13.52 0.26
C ALA A 69 -34.24 -12.78 1.31
N ALA A 70 -33.12 -13.38 1.73
CA ALA A 70 -32.15 -12.76 2.63
C ALA A 70 -31.52 -11.51 2.01
N ALA A 71 -31.15 -11.57 0.72
CA ALA A 71 -30.64 -10.40 -0.01
C ALA A 71 -31.66 -9.25 -0.04
N GLN A 72 -32.94 -9.54 -0.30
CA GLN A 72 -34.01 -8.53 -0.30
C GLN A 72 -34.25 -7.92 1.09
N ALA A 73 -34.24 -8.74 2.15
CA ALA A 73 -34.38 -8.25 3.52
C ALA A 73 -33.22 -7.31 3.88
N LEU A 74 -32.00 -7.66 3.47
CA LEU A 74 -30.80 -6.86 3.71
C LEU A 74 -30.83 -5.54 2.93
N VAL A 75 -31.23 -5.59 1.65
CA VAL A 75 -31.47 -4.41 0.83
C VAL A 75 -32.45 -3.44 1.49
N LYS A 76 -33.58 -3.93 2.02
CA LYS A 76 -34.56 -3.09 2.73
C LYS A 76 -33.95 -2.40 3.94
N ARG A 77 -33.12 -3.11 4.71
CA ARG A 77 -32.39 -2.54 5.86
C ARG A 77 -31.38 -1.48 5.43
N ILE A 78 -30.64 -1.73 4.36
CA ILE A 78 -29.66 -0.79 3.79
C ILE A 78 -30.37 0.49 3.30
N ALA A 79 -31.50 0.36 2.60
CA ALA A 79 -32.32 1.48 2.17
C ALA A 79 -32.89 2.28 3.35
N ALA A 80 -33.38 1.59 4.40
CA ALA A 80 -33.86 2.23 5.62
C ALA A 80 -32.76 2.98 6.38
N ALA A 81 -31.50 2.54 6.25
CA ALA A 81 -30.33 3.23 6.78
C ALA A 81 -29.84 4.40 5.89
N GLY A 82 -30.60 4.78 4.85
CA GLY A 82 -30.28 5.89 3.95
C GLY A 82 -29.20 5.59 2.91
N MET A 83 -28.90 4.31 2.66
CA MET A 83 -27.83 3.89 1.75
C MET A 83 -28.40 3.34 0.44
N GLY A 84 -29.00 4.21 -0.38
CA GLY A 84 -29.76 3.82 -1.58
C GLY A 84 -28.95 3.31 -2.78
N ASP A 85 -27.63 3.53 -2.81
CA ASP A 85 -26.77 3.14 -3.93
C ASP A 85 -26.28 1.70 -3.77
N TYR A 86 -27.13 0.73 -4.11
CA TYR A 86 -26.78 -0.69 -4.09
C TYR A 86 -27.15 -1.42 -5.39
N TYR A 87 -26.41 -2.48 -5.69
CA TYR A 87 -26.67 -3.39 -6.80
C TYR A 87 -26.54 -4.84 -6.35
N VAL A 88 -27.57 -5.65 -6.60
CA VAL A 88 -27.56 -7.08 -6.24
C VAL A 88 -27.00 -7.89 -7.40
N ILE A 89 -25.89 -8.59 -7.15
CA ILE A 89 -25.25 -9.51 -8.08
C ILE A 89 -25.64 -10.93 -7.65
N ALA A 90 -26.44 -11.60 -8.46
CA ALA A 90 -26.75 -13.02 -8.26
C ALA A 90 -25.55 -13.87 -8.69
N GLN A 91 -25.07 -14.74 -7.80
CA GLN A 91 -23.98 -15.69 -8.03
C GLN A 91 -24.47 -17.11 -7.71
N GLY A 92 -25.28 -17.67 -8.61
CA GLY A 92 -25.90 -18.98 -8.39
C GLY A 92 -26.87 -18.93 -7.19
N GLU A 93 -26.60 -19.76 -6.18
CA GLU A 93 -27.41 -19.84 -4.95
C GLU A 93 -27.10 -18.71 -3.94
N ASN A 94 -25.94 -18.06 -4.07
CA ASN A 94 -25.54 -16.96 -3.21
C ASN A 94 -25.71 -15.61 -3.92
N ASN A 95 -26.05 -14.60 -3.16
CA ASN A 95 -26.14 -13.24 -3.66
C ASN A 95 -25.02 -12.38 -3.05
N THR A 96 -24.58 -11.37 -3.79
CA THR A 96 -23.63 -10.36 -3.34
C THR A 96 -24.24 -9.00 -3.58
N ILE A 97 -24.19 -8.10 -2.59
CA ILE A 97 -24.69 -6.72 -2.73
C ILE A 97 -23.51 -5.79 -2.89
N ALA A 98 -23.34 -5.17 -4.05
CA ALA A 98 -22.39 -4.09 -4.27
C ALA A 98 -22.98 -2.77 -3.75
N LEU A 99 -22.20 -1.99 -2.98
CA LEU A 99 -22.62 -0.74 -2.34
C LEU A 99 -21.84 0.49 -2.81
N GLY A 100 -21.12 0.34 -3.91
CA GLY A 100 -20.40 1.43 -4.55
C GLY A 100 -18.97 1.08 -4.94
N GLN A 101 -18.43 1.92 -5.80
CA GLN A 101 -17.04 1.88 -6.26
C GLN A 101 -16.42 3.26 -6.03
N TYR A 102 -15.20 3.29 -5.52
CA TYR A 102 -14.48 4.50 -5.13
C TYR A 102 -13.09 4.49 -5.75
N GLN A 103 -12.61 5.65 -6.22
CA GLN A 103 -11.23 5.77 -6.71
C GLN A 103 -10.22 5.94 -5.56
N SER A 104 -10.69 6.34 -4.37
CA SER A 104 -9.87 6.57 -3.18
C SER A 104 -10.13 5.50 -2.14
N ARG A 105 -9.04 4.90 -1.65
CA ARG A 105 -9.06 3.91 -0.56
C ARG A 105 -9.70 4.47 0.70
N GLU A 106 -9.28 5.66 1.13
CA GLU A 106 -9.81 6.33 2.34
C GLU A 106 -11.33 6.54 2.26
N ARG A 107 -11.85 6.89 1.07
CA ARG A 107 -13.30 7.05 0.88
C ARG A 107 -14.04 5.71 0.96
N ALA A 108 -13.46 4.65 0.38
CA ALA A 108 -14.02 3.30 0.47
C ALA A 108 -13.99 2.76 1.90
N GLU A 109 -12.87 2.95 2.62
CA GLU A 109 -12.71 2.50 4.01
C GLU A 109 -13.70 3.21 4.93
N ARG A 110 -13.87 4.53 4.80
CA ARG A 110 -14.90 5.25 5.56
C ARG A 110 -16.29 4.69 5.30
N ARG A 111 -16.65 4.43 4.04
CA ARG A 111 -17.95 3.83 3.70
C ARG A 111 -18.11 2.44 4.31
N GLN A 112 -17.08 1.60 4.19
CA GLN A 112 -17.08 0.26 4.77
C GLN A 112 -17.21 0.31 6.29
N ALA A 113 -16.49 1.20 6.97
CA ALA A 113 -16.60 1.41 8.41
C ALA A 113 -18.00 1.87 8.83
N SER A 114 -18.63 2.80 8.09
CA SER A 114 -20.01 3.22 8.34
C SER A 114 -21.01 2.07 8.20
N LEU A 115 -20.83 1.20 7.20
CA LEU A 115 -21.66 0.02 6.99
C LEU A 115 -21.49 -1.01 8.11
N VAL A 116 -20.25 -1.29 8.50
CA VAL A 116 -19.94 -2.20 9.62
C VAL A 116 -20.49 -1.65 10.93
N GLY A 117 -20.34 -0.34 11.18
CA GLY A 117 -20.94 0.33 12.34
C GLY A 117 -22.46 0.26 12.38
N ALA A 118 -23.12 0.20 11.21
CA ALA A 118 -24.57 -0.01 11.10
C ALA A 118 -24.98 -1.50 11.14
N GLY A 119 -24.03 -2.42 11.37
CA GLY A 119 -24.30 -3.85 11.51
C GLY A 119 -24.32 -4.64 10.19
N PHE A 120 -23.77 -4.08 9.12
CA PHE A 120 -23.64 -4.76 7.83
C PHE A 120 -22.21 -5.28 7.63
N PRO A 121 -21.99 -6.56 7.30
CA PRO A 121 -20.65 -7.14 7.12
C PRO A 121 -20.04 -6.74 5.76
N ALA A 122 -19.87 -5.43 5.54
CA ALA A 122 -19.32 -4.89 4.30
C ALA A 122 -17.82 -5.17 4.21
N GLN A 123 -17.40 -5.62 3.03
CA GLN A 123 -16.03 -5.90 2.67
C GLN A 123 -15.55 -4.86 1.64
N LEU A 124 -14.30 -4.44 1.81
CA LEU A 124 -13.60 -3.58 0.87
C LEU A 124 -12.73 -4.44 -0.04
N LEU A 125 -13.09 -4.48 -1.32
CA LEU A 125 -12.38 -5.23 -2.34
C LEU A 125 -11.64 -4.25 -3.25
N PRO A 126 -10.29 -4.20 -3.19
CA PRO A 126 -9.53 -3.51 -4.23
C PRO A 126 -9.86 -4.12 -5.60
N SER A 127 -10.07 -3.27 -6.59
CA SER A 127 -10.47 -3.61 -7.96
C SER A 127 -9.61 -2.85 -8.95
N GLY A 128 -8.80 -3.57 -9.70
CA GLY A 128 -7.96 -3.06 -10.77
C GLY A 128 -7.32 -4.21 -11.52
N THR A 129 -6.71 -3.93 -12.66
CA THR A 129 -5.90 -4.92 -13.39
C THR A 129 -4.48 -5.03 -12.83
N GLY A 130 -4.14 -4.21 -11.84
CA GLY A 130 -2.86 -4.25 -11.16
C GLY A 130 -2.70 -5.49 -10.29
N GLN A 131 -1.63 -6.24 -10.53
CA GLN A 131 -1.14 -7.23 -9.58
C GLN A 131 -0.37 -6.52 -8.47
N SER A 132 -0.48 -7.03 -7.23
CA SER A 132 0.36 -6.62 -6.10
C SER A 132 1.78 -6.39 -6.57
N ARG A 133 2.34 -5.21 -6.30
CA ARG A 133 3.72 -4.91 -6.68
C ARG A 133 4.61 -4.87 -5.46
N TRP A 134 5.81 -5.39 -5.63
CA TRP A 134 6.81 -5.42 -4.57
C TRP A 134 7.72 -4.20 -4.69
N TRP A 135 8.04 -3.57 -3.56
CA TRP A 135 8.96 -2.45 -3.47
C TRP A 135 10.02 -2.77 -2.41
N ILE A 136 11.21 -2.22 -2.59
CA ILE A 136 12.33 -2.35 -1.66
C ILE A 136 12.58 -0.97 -1.09
N ASP A 137 12.26 -0.79 0.19
CA ASP A 137 12.59 0.42 0.93
C ASP A 137 14.04 0.28 1.41
N VAL A 138 14.90 1.23 1.03
CA VAL A 138 16.33 1.23 1.35
C VAL A 138 16.73 2.49 2.08
N ARG A 139 17.70 2.37 2.99
CA ARG A 139 18.44 3.46 3.60
C ARG A 139 19.92 3.29 3.26
N SER A 140 20.51 4.30 2.66
CA SER A 140 21.89 4.26 2.17
C SER A 140 22.50 5.66 2.12
N THR A 141 23.81 5.76 2.27
CA THR A 141 24.56 6.99 1.98
C THR A 141 24.85 7.18 0.48
N ALA A 142 24.63 6.13 -0.33
CA ALA A 142 24.78 6.17 -1.77
C ALA A 142 23.68 7.01 -2.45
N GLY A 143 23.90 7.40 -3.70
CA GLY A 143 22.92 8.12 -4.50
C GLY A 143 21.73 7.22 -4.85
N ILE A 144 20.50 7.75 -4.77
CA ILE A 144 19.29 6.96 -5.05
C ILE A 144 19.28 6.44 -6.49
N GLY A 145 19.76 7.23 -7.46
CA GLY A 145 19.88 6.80 -8.86
C GLY A 145 20.84 5.61 -9.04
N THR A 146 21.94 5.55 -8.28
CA THR A 146 22.85 4.39 -8.28
C THR A 146 22.15 3.15 -7.76
N LEU A 147 21.42 3.28 -6.64
CA LEU A 147 20.65 2.18 -6.06
C LEU A 147 19.55 1.71 -7.02
N GLN A 148 18.86 2.63 -7.70
CA GLN A 148 17.84 2.29 -8.71
C GLN A 148 18.45 1.46 -9.85
N GLY A 149 19.61 1.87 -10.37
CA GLY A 149 20.33 1.13 -11.41
C GLY A 149 20.75 -0.26 -10.95
N THR A 150 21.39 -0.37 -9.78
CA THR A 150 21.83 -1.67 -9.22
C THR A 150 20.65 -2.61 -8.93
N ALA A 151 19.54 -2.06 -8.45
CA ALA A 151 18.32 -2.81 -8.16
C ALA A 151 17.53 -3.17 -9.43
N GLY A 152 17.82 -2.57 -10.58
CA GLY A 152 17.01 -2.70 -11.80
C GLY A 152 15.58 -2.19 -11.61
N ALA A 153 15.38 -1.21 -10.74
CA ALA A 153 14.06 -0.70 -10.42
C ALA A 153 13.52 0.23 -11.52
N ALA A 154 12.29 -0.03 -11.98
CA ALA A 154 11.64 0.77 -13.02
C ALA A 154 11.34 2.21 -12.56
N ARG A 155 11.10 2.39 -11.26
CA ARG A 155 10.81 3.66 -10.61
C ARG A 155 11.52 3.74 -9.25
N GLN A 156 11.75 4.97 -8.80
CA GLN A 156 12.20 5.28 -7.45
C GLN A 156 11.24 6.29 -6.81
N ARG A 157 11.04 6.18 -5.49
CA ARG A 157 10.32 7.18 -4.70
C ARG A 157 11.19 7.56 -3.51
N SER A 158 11.51 8.83 -3.35
CA SER A 158 12.15 9.33 -2.13
C SER A 158 11.24 9.07 -0.93
N LEU A 159 11.82 8.56 0.15
CA LEU A 159 11.13 8.32 1.42
C LEU A 159 11.78 9.13 2.52
N ASP A 160 10.98 9.54 3.50
CA ASP A 160 11.50 10.01 4.77
C ASP A 160 12.18 8.86 5.52
N CYS A 161 13.45 9.05 5.89
CA CYS A 161 14.20 8.05 6.64
C CYS A 161 13.58 7.71 8.00
N ALA A 162 12.75 8.59 8.56
CA ALA A 162 11.98 8.31 9.77
C ALA A 162 10.97 7.16 9.58
N ALA A 163 10.46 6.94 8.37
CA ALA A 163 9.51 5.87 8.06
C ALA A 163 10.17 4.48 7.96
N LEU A 164 11.51 4.43 7.90
CA LEU A 164 12.34 3.22 7.80
C LEU A 164 13.02 2.85 9.14
N ARG A 165 12.52 3.41 10.26
CA ARG A 165 13.02 3.14 11.61
C ARG A 165 12.75 1.71 12.10
#